data_AF-A0A7V4M044-F1
#
_entry.id   AF-A0A7V4M044-F1
#
_cell.length_a   1.000
_cell.length_b   1.000
_cell.length_c   1.000
_cell.angle_alpha   90.00
_cell.angle_beta   90.00
_cell.angle_gamma   90.00
#
_symmetry.space_group_name_H-M   'P 1'
#
loop_
_entity.id
_entity.type
_entity.pdbx_description
1 polymer ?
#
loop_
_entity_poly.entity_id
_entity_poly.type
_entity_poly.pdbx_seq_one_letter_code
_entity_poly.pdbx_strand_id
1 'polypeptide(L)'
;MIHTTGIEPFKPDKLEIMSRTFVFQFDEKYARKGHFSEASIIEKIQAERDYILSALFMKCSKVLGWIRAGYKERIMCQLERKFKKHSKRRCNEYIALMYMMMLAEQPSMDYHRLKGEGALKKQLVKMLVRQDELNLEIILNSSAIVCGLRGIFSEYCDAIYDEIQKGDKKRIQDFNSLYGREVLFEKIAPVRYRIVNALAQNLHVIIMKYCRKEGIRYEMQYPSQLGQRMLSEIQLLSYAGLEVKIDKGQNNNKTYTISMLPDVVFLRSKVQVERITWEDDGWYR
;
A
#
# COMPACT_ATOMS: atom_id res chain seq x y z
N MET A 1 6.67 -0.91 -24.29
CA MET A 1 5.75 -0.94 -23.13
C MET A 1 4.95 -2.23 -23.24
N ILE A 2 4.84 -3.00 -22.17
CA ILE A 2 4.04 -4.23 -22.15
C ILE A 2 2.87 -3.98 -21.22
N HIS A 3 1.65 -4.14 -21.74
CA HIS A 3 0.44 -4.12 -20.93
C HIS A 3 0.07 -5.56 -20.63
N THR A 4 -0.20 -5.85 -19.36
CA THR A 4 -0.68 -7.16 -18.93
C THR A 4 -1.88 -6.95 -18.02
N THR A 5 -2.84 -7.86 -18.12
CA THR A 5 -4.02 -7.92 -17.26
C THR A 5 -3.90 -9.15 -16.38
N GLY A 6 -4.00 -8.97 -15.07
CA GLY A 6 -3.92 -10.05 -14.10
C GLY A 6 -4.69 -9.71 -12.85
N ILE A 7 -5.23 -10.73 -12.19
CA ILE A 7 -5.92 -10.61 -10.91
C ILE A 7 -4.96 -10.69 -9.72
N GLU A 8 -3.77 -11.25 -9.91
CA GLU A 8 -2.75 -11.39 -8.87
C GLU A 8 -1.75 -10.23 -8.92
N PRO A 9 -1.39 -9.64 -7.76
CA PRO A 9 -0.32 -8.67 -7.70
C PRO A 9 1.04 -9.32 -7.98
N PHE A 10 2.02 -8.51 -8.40
CA PHE A 10 3.39 -8.98 -8.56
C PHE A 10 3.93 -9.54 -7.25
N LYS A 11 4.64 -10.66 -7.34
CA LYS A 11 5.26 -11.25 -6.16
C LYS A 11 6.31 -10.30 -5.57
N PRO A 12 6.42 -10.21 -4.24
CA PRO A 12 7.25 -9.18 -3.60
C PRO A 12 8.75 -9.41 -3.71
N ASP A 13 9.18 -10.63 -4.02
CA ASP A 13 10.56 -10.98 -4.37
C ASP A 13 11.02 -10.28 -5.67
N LYS A 14 10.10 -9.65 -6.41
CA LYS A 14 10.37 -8.91 -7.65
C LYS A 14 10.31 -7.38 -7.46
N LEU A 15 10.88 -6.86 -6.36
CA LEU A 15 10.93 -5.42 -6.07
C LEU A 15 11.47 -4.57 -7.23
N GLU A 16 12.45 -5.08 -7.96
CA GLU A 16 13.00 -4.37 -9.13
C GLU A 16 11.94 -4.17 -10.21
N ILE A 17 11.18 -5.22 -10.54
CA ILE A 17 10.11 -5.18 -11.53
C ILE A 17 8.98 -4.28 -11.03
N MET A 18 8.61 -4.38 -9.75
CA MET A 18 7.61 -3.51 -9.14
C MET A 18 8.00 -2.03 -9.22
N SER A 19 9.28 -1.68 -9.03
CA SER A 19 9.75 -0.29 -9.12
C SER A 19 9.56 0.33 -10.52
N ARG A 20 9.39 -0.51 -11.55
CA ARG A 20 9.23 -0.13 -12.97
C ARG A 20 7.85 -0.41 -13.55
N THR A 21 6.94 -0.99 -12.77
CA THR A 21 5.59 -1.37 -13.20
C THR A 21 4.58 -0.36 -12.68
N PHE A 22 3.59 0.02 -13.50
CA PHE A 22 2.46 0.83 -13.04
C PHE A 22 1.20 -0.05 -12.96
N VAL A 23 0.59 -0.12 -11.78
CA VAL A 23 -0.60 -0.94 -11.54
C VAL A 23 -1.83 -0.03 -11.58
N PHE A 24 -2.70 -0.24 -12.57
CA PHE A 24 -3.97 0.48 -12.67
C PHE A 24 -5.09 -0.48 -12.32
N GLN A 25 -5.77 -0.23 -11.20
CA GLN A 25 -6.95 -0.99 -10.82
C GLN A 25 -8.17 -0.40 -11.52
N PHE A 26 -8.86 -1.24 -12.30
CA PHE A 26 -10.13 -0.87 -12.91
C PHE A 26 -11.23 -0.97 -11.86
N ASP A 27 -12.06 0.08 -11.77
CA ASP A 27 -13.15 0.14 -10.82
C ASP A 27 -14.26 -0.85 -11.24
N GLU A 28 -14.65 -1.71 -10.31
CA GLU A 28 -15.67 -2.74 -10.51
C GLU A 28 -17.02 -2.16 -10.95
N LYS A 29 -17.28 -0.87 -10.69
CA LYS A 29 -18.46 -0.17 -11.22
C LYS A 29 -18.54 -0.19 -12.75
N TYR A 30 -17.40 -0.19 -13.44
CA TYR A 30 -17.36 -0.29 -14.90
C TYR A 30 -17.55 -1.73 -15.40
N ALA A 31 -17.41 -2.72 -14.51
CA ALA A 31 -17.74 -4.12 -14.79
C ALA A 31 -19.20 -4.47 -14.45
N ARG A 32 -19.78 -3.86 -13.39
CA ARG A 32 -21.10 -4.24 -12.86
C ARG A 32 -22.27 -3.31 -13.19
N LYS A 33 -22.04 -2.01 -13.48
CA LYS A 33 -23.13 -1.02 -13.65
C LYS A 33 -23.48 -0.65 -15.09
N GLY A 34 -22.89 -1.29 -16.08
CA GLY A 34 -23.25 -1.05 -17.47
C GLY A 34 -22.81 -2.20 -18.34
N HIS A 35 -23.59 -2.51 -19.36
CA HIS A 35 -23.24 -3.43 -20.43
C HIS A 35 -21.97 -2.90 -21.14
N PHE A 36 -20.80 -3.16 -20.55
CA PHE A 36 -19.52 -2.89 -21.19
C PHE A 36 -19.42 -3.83 -22.39
N SER A 37 -19.74 -3.30 -23.57
CA SER A 37 -19.56 -4.02 -24.82
C SER A 37 -18.16 -3.74 -25.31
N GLU A 38 -17.25 -4.69 -25.05
CA GLU A 38 -15.89 -4.65 -25.56
C GLU A 38 -15.90 -4.51 -27.09
N ALA A 39 -16.79 -5.23 -27.77
CA ALA A 39 -16.98 -5.13 -29.22
C ALA A 39 -17.31 -3.70 -29.68
N SER A 40 -18.27 -3.03 -29.03
CA SER A 40 -18.63 -1.65 -29.38
C SER A 40 -17.49 -0.66 -29.17
N ILE A 41 -16.67 -0.86 -28.13
CA ILE A 41 -15.52 0.00 -27.86
C ILE A 41 -14.43 -0.24 -28.90
N ILE A 42 -14.16 -1.50 -29.25
CA ILE A 42 -13.20 -1.84 -30.30
C ILE A 42 -13.65 -1.24 -31.64
N GLU A 43 -14.93 -1.35 -32.01
CA GLU A 43 -15.47 -0.74 -33.23
C GLU A 43 -15.29 0.78 -33.25
N LYS A 44 -15.56 1.47 -32.13
CA LYS A 44 -15.31 2.93 -32.02
C LYS A 44 -13.84 3.28 -32.17
N ILE A 45 -12.94 2.52 -31.55
CA ILE A 45 -11.49 2.73 -31.67
C ILE A 45 -11.04 2.50 -33.12
N GLN A 46 -11.60 1.48 -33.79
CA GLN A 46 -11.29 1.18 -35.19
C GLN A 46 -11.80 2.28 -36.13
N ALA A 47 -13.01 2.77 -35.92
CA ALA A 47 -13.61 3.85 -36.71
C ALA A 47 -12.81 5.16 -36.59
N GLU A 48 -12.31 5.48 -35.40
CA GLU A 48 -11.58 6.72 -35.11
C GLU A 48 -10.05 6.55 -35.16
N ARG A 49 -9.56 5.41 -35.65
CA ARG A 49 -8.13 5.04 -35.57
C ARG A 49 -7.23 6.10 -36.17
N ASP A 50 -7.60 6.64 -37.32
CA ASP A 50 -6.79 7.64 -38.03
C ASP A 50 -6.72 8.93 -37.23
N TYR A 51 -7.84 9.40 -36.66
CA TYR A 51 -7.86 10.56 -35.78
C TYR A 51 -7.02 10.36 -34.51
N ILE A 52 -7.09 9.17 -33.90
CA ILE A 52 -6.27 8.82 -32.74
C ILE A 52 -4.78 8.89 -33.09
N LEU A 53 -4.38 8.29 -34.22
CA LEU A 53 -2.99 8.31 -34.69
C LEU A 53 -2.53 9.74 -35.03
N SER A 54 -3.33 10.53 -35.75
CA SER A 54 -3.04 11.92 -36.06
C SER A 54 -2.86 12.75 -34.79
N ALA A 55 -3.77 12.61 -33.81
CA ALA A 55 -3.67 13.30 -32.53
C ALA A 55 -2.39 12.90 -31.77
N LEU A 56 -2.02 11.62 -31.79
CA LEU A 56 -0.77 11.14 -31.20
C LEU A 56 0.46 11.77 -31.86
N PHE A 57 0.53 11.80 -33.20
CA PHE A 57 1.65 12.43 -33.90
C PHE A 57 1.75 13.93 -33.61
N MET A 58 0.62 14.65 -33.59
CA MET A 58 0.60 16.06 -33.24
C MET A 58 1.07 16.30 -31.81
N LYS A 59 0.64 15.49 -30.84
CA LYS A 59 1.11 15.56 -29.46
C LYS A 59 2.60 15.26 -29.35
N CYS A 60 3.07 14.19 -30.00
CA CYS A 60 4.48 13.82 -30.00
C CYS A 60 5.36 14.94 -30.57
N SER A 61 4.97 15.55 -31.69
CA SER A 61 5.70 16.68 -32.29
C SER A 61 5.85 17.85 -31.30
N LYS A 62 4.76 18.24 -30.61
CA LYS A 62 4.79 19.29 -29.58
C LYS A 62 5.69 18.92 -28.40
N VAL A 63 5.54 17.71 -27.86
CA VAL A 63 6.32 17.23 -26.73
C VAL A 63 7.81 17.12 -27.07
N LEU A 64 8.16 16.72 -28.29
CA LEU A 64 9.55 16.74 -28.76
C LEU A 64 10.14 18.15 -28.75
N GLY A 65 9.38 19.16 -29.19
CA GLY A 65 9.78 20.56 -29.08
C GLY A 65 10.05 20.98 -27.63
N TRP A 66 9.18 20.55 -26.70
CA TRP A 66 9.35 20.81 -25.27
C TRP A 66 10.53 20.09 -24.63
N ILE A 67 10.84 18.87 -25.06
CA ILE A 67 12.03 18.14 -24.63
C ILE A 67 13.28 18.90 -25.07
N ARG A 68 13.34 19.36 -26.33
CA ARG A 68 14.47 20.18 -26.82
C ARG A 68 14.62 21.50 -26.04
N ALA A 69 13.51 22.06 -25.55
CA ALA A 69 13.51 23.25 -24.71
C ALA A 69 13.88 22.99 -23.23
N GLY A 70 14.19 21.74 -22.86
CA GLY A 70 14.63 21.37 -21.51
C GLY A 70 13.52 21.32 -20.45
N TYR A 71 12.25 21.21 -20.86
CA TYR A 71 11.13 21.18 -19.91
C TYR A 71 10.98 19.84 -19.19
N LYS A 72 11.49 18.75 -19.79
CA LYS A 72 11.48 17.41 -19.17
C LYS A 72 12.23 17.42 -17.84
N GLU A 73 13.42 18.00 -17.84
CA GLU A 73 14.31 18.13 -16.68
C GLU A 73 13.64 18.95 -15.58
N ARG A 74 12.96 20.04 -15.94
CA ARG A 74 12.23 20.88 -14.97
C ARG A 74 11.10 20.12 -14.30
N ILE A 75 10.32 19.34 -15.07
CA ILE A 75 9.25 18.49 -14.54
C ILE A 75 9.83 17.39 -13.64
N MET A 76 10.96 16.78 -14.02
CA MET A 76 11.64 15.81 -13.18
C MET A 76 12.09 16.43 -11.85
N CYS A 77 12.67 17.63 -11.87
CA CYS A 77 13.00 18.35 -10.64
C CYS A 77 11.76 18.65 -9.78
N GLN A 78 10.63 19.00 -10.38
CA GLN A 78 9.38 19.18 -9.65
C GLN A 78 8.89 17.86 -9.00
N LEU A 79 8.97 16.75 -9.72
CA LEU A 79 8.62 15.42 -9.20
C LEU A 79 9.49 15.07 -8.00
N GLU A 80 10.80 15.25 -8.08
CA GLU A 80 11.72 14.95 -6.97
C GLU A 80 11.50 15.87 -5.77
N ARG A 81 11.21 17.16 -5.99
CA ARG A 81 10.90 18.11 -4.91
C ARG A 81 9.62 17.73 -4.19
N LYS A 82 8.57 17.36 -4.93
CA LYS A 82 7.25 17.02 -4.36
C LYS A 82 7.22 15.61 -3.77
N PHE A 83 7.92 14.66 -4.38
CA PHE A 83 7.92 13.25 -4.03
C PHE A 83 9.35 12.77 -3.80
N LYS A 84 9.97 13.16 -2.68
CA LYS A 84 11.41 12.91 -2.42
C LYS A 84 11.82 11.43 -2.53
N LYS A 85 10.93 10.49 -2.20
CA LYS A 85 11.21 9.03 -2.18
C LYS A 85 10.00 8.18 -2.60
N HIS A 86 9.26 8.57 -3.63
CA HIS A 86 8.18 7.69 -4.14
C HIS A 86 8.75 6.42 -4.79
N SER A 87 7.94 5.38 -4.79
CA SER A 87 8.33 4.02 -5.18
C SER A 87 8.65 3.85 -6.68
N LYS A 88 8.25 4.82 -7.51
CA LYS A 88 8.47 4.85 -8.96
C LYS A 88 9.55 5.85 -9.39
N ARG A 89 10.42 6.28 -8.48
CA ARG A 89 11.47 7.30 -8.76
C ARG A 89 12.34 6.96 -9.96
N ARG A 90 12.67 5.68 -10.14
CA ARG A 90 13.45 5.19 -11.31
C ARG A 90 12.76 5.45 -12.65
N CYS A 91 11.45 5.67 -12.64
CA CYS A 91 10.64 5.98 -13.81
C CYS A 91 10.34 7.48 -13.93
N ASN A 92 11.02 8.38 -13.21
CA ASN A 92 10.72 9.82 -13.26
C ASN A 92 10.83 10.42 -14.65
N GLU A 93 11.78 9.98 -15.45
CA GLU A 93 11.87 10.40 -16.85
C GLU A 93 10.62 9.99 -17.65
N TYR A 94 10.17 8.75 -17.46
CA TYR A 94 8.97 8.24 -18.11
C TYR A 94 7.69 8.93 -17.60
N ILE A 95 7.60 9.18 -16.29
CA ILE A 95 6.49 9.92 -15.67
C ILE A 95 6.45 11.35 -16.19
N ALA A 96 7.60 12.01 -16.30
CA ALA A 96 7.70 13.35 -16.87
C ALA A 96 7.21 13.37 -18.32
N LEU A 97 7.59 12.38 -19.13
CA LEU A 97 7.11 12.24 -20.50
C LEU A 97 5.58 12.04 -20.55
N MET A 98 5.03 11.12 -19.74
CA MET A 98 3.58 10.92 -19.63
C MET A 98 2.86 12.20 -19.23
N TYR A 99 3.43 12.95 -18.28
CA TYR A 99 2.88 14.22 -17.82
C TYR A 99 2.87 15.26 -18.94
N MET A 100 3.96 15.39 -19.70
CA MET A 100 4.03 16.28 -20.86
C MET A 100 2.99 15.90 -21.93
N MET A 101 2.80 14.60 -22.20
CA MET A 101 1.77 14.12 -23.14
C MET A 101 0.35 14.47 -22.67
N MET A 102 0.10 14.49 -21.36
CA MET A 102 -1.17 14.96 -20.78
C MET A 102 -1.31 16.49 -20.88
N LEU A 103 -0.24 17.26 -20.65
CA LEU A 103 -0.28 18.73 -20.79
C LEU A 103 -0.45 19.19 -22.25
N ALA A 104 -0.01 18.38 -23.21
CA ALA A 104 -0.14 18.67 -24.65
C ALA A 104 -1.59 18.77 -25.15
N GLU A 105 -2.59 18.36 -24.35
CA GLU A 105 -4.01 18.53 -24.65
C GLU A 105 -4.45 19.98 -24.65
N GLN A 106 -3.96 20.77 -23.69
CA GLN A 106 -4.30 22.19 -23.54
C GLN A 106 -3.06 23.04 -23.19
N PRO A 107 -2.12 23.20 -24.14
CA PRO A 107 -0.83 23.83 -23.89
C PRO A 107 -0.90 25.24 -23.29
N SER A 108 -1.81 26.07 -23.78
CA SER A 108 -1.96 27.47 -23.35
C SER A 108 -2.32 27.58 -21.87
N MET A 109 -3.16 26.68 -21.37
CA MET A 109 -3.61 26.65 -19.98
C MET A 109 -2.54 26.07 -19.03
N ASP A 110 -1.66 25.22 -19.54
CA ASP A 110 -0.73 24.43 -18.73
C ASP A 110 0.75 24.84 -18.87
N TYR A 111 1.03 25.89 -19.63
CA TYR A 111 2.41 26.32 -19.92
C TYR A 111 3.24 26.66 -18.67
N HIS A 112 2.63 27.27 -17.66
CA HIS A 112 3.27 27.54 -16.37
C HIS A 112 3.66 26.25 -15.62
N ARG A 113 2.85 25.18 -15.71
CA ARG A 113 3.17 23.86 -15.14
C ARG A 113 4.33 23.21 -15.90
N LEU A 114 4.36 23.36 -17.22
CA LEU A 114 5.43 22.86 -18.08
C LEU A 114 6.79 23.49 -17.73
N LYS A 115 6.80 24.79 -17.43
CA LYS A 115 8.01 25.52 -17.00
C LYS A 115 8.50 25.15 -15.61
N GLY A 116 7.72 24.39 -14.84
CA GLY A 116 8.03 24.05 -13.47
C GLY A 116 7.61 25.12 -12.45
N GLU A 117 6.74 26.05 -12.85
CA GLU A 117 6.32 27.21 -12.04
C GLU A 117 4.93 27.00 -11.39
N GLY A 118 4.22 25.93 -11.76
CA GLY A 118 2.90 25.59 -11.23
C GLY A 118 2.88 24.26 -10.47
N ALA A 119 1.82 24.06 -9.66
CA ALA A 119 1.55 22.78 -9.03
C ALA A 119 1.25 21.69 -10.08
N LEU A 120 1.79 20.49 -9.87
CA LEU A 120 1.46 19.31 -10.67
C LEU A 120 -0.05 19.05 -10.67
N LYS A 121 -0.61 18.65 -11.83
CA LYS A 121 -2.05 18.32 -11.93
C LYS A 121 -2.45 17.27 -10.89
N LYS A 122 -3.64 17.45 -10.31
CA LYS A 122 -4.20 16.55 -9.28
C LYS A 122 -4.26 15.09 -9.75
N GLN A 123 -4.51 14.84 -11.04
CA GLN A 123 -4.55 13.47 -11.59
C GLN A 123 -3.21 12.75 -11.45
N LEU A 124 -2.10 13.41 -11.81
CA LEU A 124 -0.76 12.84 -11.68
C LEU A 124 -0.41 12.56 -10.22
N VAL A 125 -0.71 13.51 -9.33
CA VAL A 125 -0.48 13.36 -7.89
C VAL A 125 -1.24 12.16 -7.34
N LYS A 126 -2.54 12.06 -7.65
CA LYS A 126 -3.38 10.91 -7.24
C LYS A 126 -2.84 9.59 -7.77
N MET A 127 -2.40 9.56 -9.03
CA MET A 127 -1.82 8.35 -9.62
C MET A 127 -0.56 7.90 -8.88
N LEU A 128 0.39 8.82 -8.59
CA LEU A 128 1.63 8.47 -7.91
C LEU A 128 1.41 8.03 -6.46
N VAL A 129 0.55 8.73 -5.72
CA VAL A 129 0.16 8.32 -4.35
C VAL A 129 -0.45 6.93 -4.38
N ARG A 130 -1.36 6.65 -5.33
CA ARG A 130 -1.95 5.33 -5.47
C ARG A 130 -0.92 4.24 -5.79
N GLN A 131 0.09 4.53 -6.62
CA GLN A 131 1.18 3.59 -6.88
C GLN A 131 1.99 3.27 -5.62
N ASP A 132 2.25 4.27 -4.78
CA ASP A 132 2.98 4.09 -3.52
C ASP A 132 2.18 3.25 -2.53
N GLU A 133 0.87 3.52 -2.38
CA GLU A 133 -0.05 2.72 -1.57
C GLU A 133 -0.07 1.25 -2.01
N LEU A 134 -0.24 1.00 -3.31
CA LEU A 134 -0.28 -0.37 -3.86
C LEU A 134 1.04 -1.10 -3.67
N ASN A 135 2.17 -0.42 -3.90
CA ASN A 135 3.48 -1.01 -3.64
C ASN A 135 3.66 -1.34 -2.16
N LEU A 136 3.24 -0.45 -1.26
CA LEU A 136 3.31 -0.70 0.18
C LEU A 136 2.44 -1.90 0.58
N GLU A 137 1.21 -1.98 0.07
CA GLU A 137 0.29 -3.09 0.32
C GLU A 137 0.91 -4.44 -0.10
N ILE A 138 1.53 -4.49 -1.29
CA ILE A 138 2.22 -5.71 -1.76
C ILE A 138 3.41 -6.06 -0.86
N ILE A 139 4.23 -5.07 -0.47
CA ILE A 139 5.39 -5.31 0.43
C ILE A 139 4.92 -5.80 1.81
N LEU A 140 3.85 -5.21 2.35
CA LEU A 140 3.25 -5.65 3.61
C LEU A 140 2.72 -7.09 3.50
N ASN A 141 2.02 -7.40 2.40
CA ASN A 141 1.44 -8.72 2.18
C ASN A 141 2.49 -9.81 1.87
N SER A 142 3.74 -9.46 1.53
CA SER A 142 4.85 -10.43 1.44
C SER A 142 5.25 -11.05 2.77
N SER A 143 5.22 -10.23 3.82
CA SER A 143 5.87 -10.60 5.07
C SER A 143 4.92 -11.48 5.87
N ALA A 144 5.28 -12.75 6.02
CA ALA A 144 4.53 -13.66 6.87
C ALA A 144 4.45 -13.17 8.32
N ILE A 145 5.46 -12.41 8.79
CA ILE A 145 5.47 -11.78 10.11
C ILE A 145 4.39 -10.71 10.19
N VAL A 146 4.37 -9.79 9.23
CA VAL A 146 3.38 -8.70 9.16
C VAL A 146 1.97 -9.27 9.03
N CYS A 147 1.74 -10.17 8.07
CA CYS A 147 0.44 -10.79 7.84
C CYS A 147 -0.03 -11.57 9.07
N GLY A 148 0.86 -12.35 9.69
CA GLY A 148 0.53 -13.12 10.87
C GLY A 148 0.18 -12.24 12.07
N LEU A 149 1.00 -11.23 12.37
CA LEU A 149 0.72 -10.32 13.49
C LEU A 149 -0.57 -9.52 13.27
N ARG A 150 -0.74 -8.88 12.10
CA ARG A 150 -1.97 -8.14 11.78
C ARG A 150 -3.21 -9.04 11.85
N GLY A 151 -3.08 -10.26 11.36
CA GLY A 151 -4.13 -11.26 11.39
C GLY A 151 -4.55 -11.64 12.81
N ILE A 152 -3.57 -12.00 13.66
CA ILE A 152 -3.82 -12.35 15.06
C ILE A 152 -4.47 -11.17 15.81
N PHE A 153 -3.97 -9.94 15.63
CA PHE A 153 -4.61 -8.77 16.23
C PHE A 153 -6.03 -8.54 15.72
N SER A 154 -6.29 -8.75 14.42
CA SER A 154 -7.64 -8.66 13.84
C SER A 154 -8.58 -9.68 14.49
N GLU A 155 -8.17 -10.94 14.58
CA GLU A 155 -8.98 -11.99 15.22
C GLU A 155 -9.29 -11.67 16.68
N TYR A 156 -8.31 -11.11 17.41
CA TYR A 156 -8.52 -10.68 18.78
C TYR A 156 -9.52 -9.52 18.87
N CYS A 157 -9.39 -8.51 18.01
CA CYS A 157 -10.30 -7.37 17.98
C CYS A 157 -11.73 -7.80 17.63
N ASP A 158 -11.90 -8.70 16.65
CA ASP A 158 -13.20 -9.25 16.26
C ASP A 158 -13.82 -10.06 17.40
N ALA A 159 -13.02 -10.86 18.12
CA ALA A 159 -13.47 -11.62 19.27
C ALA A 159 -13.94 -10.74 20.43
N ILE A 160 -13.19 -9.68 20.75
CA ILE A 160 -13.58 -8.70 21.79
C ILE A 160 -14.80 -7.89 21.36
N TYR A 161 -14.91 -7.53 20.08
CA TYR A 161 -16.08 -6.82 19.56
C TYR A 161 -17.36 -7.65 19.73
N ASP A 162 -17.33 -8.94 19.38
CA ASP A 162 -18.48 -9.83 19.55
C ASP A 162 -18.83 -10.06 21.03
N GLU A 163 -17.85 -10.16 21.91
CA GLU A 163 -18.09 -10.24 23.35
C GLU A 163 -18.79 -8.98 23.88
N ILE A 164 -18.33 -7.79 23.48
CA ILE A 164 -18.88 -6.51 23.96
C ILE A 164 -20.28 -6.24 23.37
N GLN A 165 -20.46 -6.46 22.06
CA GLN A 165 -21.68 -6.06 21.36
C GLN A 165 -22.78 -7.12 21.42
N LYS A 166 -22.41 -8.41 21.39
CA LYS A 166 -23.35 -9.53 21.32
C LYS A 166 -23.37 -10.37 22.59
N GLY A 167 -22.44 -10.15 23.53
CA GLY A 167 -22.27 -11.02 24.69
C GLY A 167 -21.71 -12.40 24.36
N ASP A 168 -21.26 -12.63 23.11
CA ASP A 168 -20.78 -13.93 22.66
C ASP A 168 -19.31 -14.14 23.04
N LYS A 169 -19.08 -15.01 24.03
CA LYS A 169 -17.74 -15.33 24.53
C LYS A 169 -17.06 -16.46 23.77
N LYS A 170 -17.72 -17.10 22.81
CA LYS A 170 -17.16 -18.26 22.11
C LYS A 170 -15.89 -17.91 21.34
N ARG A 171 -15.91 -16.82 20.56
CA ARG A 171 -14.76 -16.40 19.76
C ARG A 171 -13.54 -16.04 20.60
N ILE A 172 -13.73 -15.37 21.74
CA ILE A 172 -12.60 -15.03 22.63
C ILE A 172 -12.05 -16.27 23.35
N GLN A 173 -12.91 -17.25 23.68
CA GLN A 173 -12.47 -18.55 24.21
C GLN A 173 -11.68 -19.33 23.16
N ASP A 174 -12.16 -19.40 21.92
CA ASP A 174 -11.48 -20.04 20.80
C ASP A 174 -10.11 -19.37 20.55
N PHE A 175 -10.06 -18.04 20.53
CA PHE A 175 -8.81 -17.29 20.39
C PHE A 175 -7.81 -17.61 21.51
N ASN A 176 -8.26 -17.56 22.76
CA ASN A 176 -7.42 -17.86 23.92
C ASN A 176 -6.93 -19.31 23.95
N SER A 177 -7.75 -20.25 23.46
CA SER A 177 -7.35 -21.66 23.31
C SER A 177 -6.21 -21.84 22.30
N LEU A 178 -6.21 -21.04 21.22
CA LEU A 178 -5.23 -21.12 20.13
C LEU A 178 -3.91 -20.41 20.48
N TYR A 179 -3.98 -19.23 21.10
CA TYR A 179 -2.86 -18.31 21.26
C TYR A 179 -2.53 -17.94 22.72
N GLY A 180 -3.50 -18.03 23.63
CA GLY A 180 -3.39 -17.50 25.00
C GLY A 180 -2.38 -18.21 25.90
N ARG A 181 -1.89 -19.41 25.52
CA ARG A 181 -0.78 -20.08 26.21
C ARG A 181 0.59 -19.49 25.86
N GLU A 182 0.71 -18.87 24.70
CA GLU A 182 1.98 -18.39 24.16
C GLU A 182 2.18 -16.91 24.43
N VAL A 183 1.12 -16.11 24.33
CA VAL A 183 1.19 -14.66 24.44
C VAL A 183 0.06 -14.10 25.27
N LEU A 184 0.37 -13.01 25.97
CA LEU A 184 -0.59 -12.24 26.74
C LEU A 184 -1.00 -11.01 25.96
N PHE A 185 -2.31 -10.85 25.77
CA PHE A 185 -2.91 -9.65 25.19
C PHE A 185 -3.40 -8.72 26.29
N GLU A 186 -2.92 -7.48 26.27
CA GLU A 186 -3.35 -6.44 27.19
C GLU A 186 -4.08 -5.32 26.46
N LYS A 187 -5.15 -4.81 27.08
CA LYS A 187 -5.86 -3.61 26.63
C LYS A 187 -5.18 -2.39 27.25
N ILE A 188 -4.70 -1.46 26.41
CA ILE A 188 -4.02 -0.24 26.88
C ILE A 188 -4.95 0.97 26.85
N ALA A 189 -5.88 1.00 25.88
CA ALA A 189 -6.83 2.09 25.69
C ALA A 189 -8.10 1.55 25.02
N PRO A 190 -9.16 2.36 24.85
CA PRO A 190 -10.30 1.99 24.01
C PRO A 190 -9.80 1.58 22.62
N VAL A 191 -10.08 0.34 22.22
CA VAL A 191 -9.72 -0.20 20.90
C VAL A 191 -8.20 -0.26 20.63
N ARG A 192 -7.37 -0.28 21.69
CA ARG A 192 -5.91 -0.51 21.57
C ARG A 192 -5.47 -1.69 22.41
N TYR A 193 -4.82 -2.63 21.74
CA TYR A 193 -4.33 -3.87 22.33
C TYR A 193 -2.84 -4.06 22.04
N ARG A 194 -2.16 -4.76 22.94
CA ARG A 194 -0.77 -5.17 22.75
C ARG A 194 -0.52 -6.60 23.18
N ILE A 195 0.47 -7.20 22.54
CA ILE A 195 1.16 -8.38 23.03
C ILE A 195 2.27 -7.91 23.97
N VAL A 196 2.38 -8.52 25.15
CA VAL A 196 3.33 -8.08 26.19
C VAL A 196 4.36 -9.13 26.53
N ASN A 197 5.62 -8.70 26.62
CA ASN A 197 6.75 -9.51 27.09
C ASN A 197 6.90 -10.87 26.38
N ALA A 198 6.49 -10.97 25.12
CA ALA A 198 6.56 -12.23 24.38
C ALA A 198 8.00 -12.55 23.99
N LEU A 199 8.42 -13.81 24.13
CA LEU A 199 9.71 -14.25 23.59
C LEU A 199 9.58 -14.50 22.08
N ALA A 200 10.71 -14.47 21.37
CA ALA A 200 10.76 -14.84 19.96
C ALA A 200 10.17 -16.25 19.70
N GLN A 201 10.34 -17.18 20.64
CA GLN A 201 9.75 -18.52 20.55
C GLN A 201 8.22 -18.49 20.56
N ASN A 202 7.62 -17.73 21.49
CA ASN A 202 6.17 -17.61 21.57
C ASN A 202 5.59 -16.95 20.32
N LEU A 203 6.21 -15.85 19.87
CA LEU A 203 5.81 -15.17 18.64
C LEU A 203 5.92 -16.08 17.42
N HIS A 204 6.98 -16.88 17.33
CA HIS A 204 7.18 -17.84 16.25
C HIS A 204 6.05 -18.87 16.21
N VAL A 205 5.66 -19.42 17.36
CA VAL A 205 4.57 -20.40 17.44
C VAL A 205 3.24 -19.80 16.98
N ILE A 206 2.85 -18.62 17.49
CA ILE A 206 1.55 -18.04 17.14
C ILE A 206 1.47 -17.59 15.67
N ILE A 207 2.54 -16.98 15.15
CA ILE A 207 2.59 -16.52 13.75
C ILE A 207 2.54 -17.73 12.83
N MET A 208 3.31 -18.78 13.13
CA MET A 208 3.29 -20.02 12.36
C MET A 208 1.90 -20.68 12.37
N LYS A 209 1.23 -20.74 13.54
CA LYS A 209 -0.14 -21.26 13.65
C LYS A 209 -1.11 -20.48 12.76
N TYR A 210 -1.07 -19.14 12.84
CA TYR A 210 -1.91 -18.28 12.02
C TYR A 210 -1.62 -18.46 10.52
N CYS A 211 -0.34 -18.41 10.13
CA CYS A 211 0.05 -18.58 8.73
C CYS A 211 -0.41 -19.93 8.16
N ARG A 212 -0.33 -21.02 8.93
CA ARG A 212 -0.84 -22.34 8.51
C ARG A 212 -2.35 -22.34 8.34
N LYS A 213 -3.09 -21.73 9.27
CA LYS A 213 -4.55 -21.60 9.22
C LYS A 213 -5.00 -20.87 7.95
N GLU A 214 -4.30 -19.78 7.60
CA GLU A 214 -4.65 -18.93 6.46
C GLU A 214 -3.95 -19.31 5.13
N GLY A 215 -3.20 -20.41 5.09
CA GLY A 215 -2.47 -20.84 3.89
C GLY A 215 -1.31 -19.91 3.47
N ILE A 216 -0.82 -19.06 4.38
CA ILE A 216 0.29 -18.13 4.14
C ILE A 216 1.61 -18.89 4.27
N ARG A 217 2.51 -18.73 3.29
CA ARG A 217 3.84 -19.35 3.32
C ARG A 217 4.70 -18.77 4.44
N TYR A 218 5.00 -19.58 5.44
CA TYR A 218 5.88 -19.24 6.56
C TYR A 218 7.25 -19.91 6.38
N GLU A 219 8.28 -19.12 6.02
CA GLU A 219 9.59 -19.64 5.61
C GLU A 219 10.60 -19.81 6.76
N MET A 220 10.28 -19.31 7.96
CA MET A 220 11.18 -19.42 9.11
C MET A 220 11.06 -20.80 9.76
N GLN A 221 12.20 -21.46 9.96
CA GLN A 221 12.27 -22.78 10.60
C GLN A 221 12.47 -22.67 12.12
N TYR A 222 13.16 -21.64 12.59
CA TYR A 222 13.58 -21.52 13.99
C TYR A 222 13.21 -20.17 14.60
N PRO A 223 12.93 -20.10 15.92
CA PRO A 223 12.66 -18.85 16.63
C PRO A 223 13.76 -17.78 16.51
N SER A 224 15.03 -18.20 16.41
CA SER A 224 16.17 -17.30 16.25
C SER A 224 16.09 -16.49 14.96
N GLN A 225 15.62 -17.11 13.87
CA GLN A 225 15.40 -16.45 12.58
C GLN A 225 14.30 -15.39 12.69
N LEU A 226 13.21 -15.68 13.41
CA LEU A 226 12.17 -14.68 13.68
C LEU A 226 12.76 -13.48 14.43
N GLY A 227 13.56 -13.72 15.47
CA GLY A 227 14.17 -12.64 16.26
C GLY A 227 15.05 -11.71 15.42
N GLN A 228 15.81 -12.26 14.46
CA GLN A 228 16.60 -11.48 13.49
C GLN A 228 15.70 -10.74 12.49
N ARG A 229 14.66 -11.39 11.96
CA ARG A 229 13.75 -10.77 10.98
C ARG A 229 12.89 -9.66 11.57
N MET A 230 12.43 -9.80 12.82
CA MET A 230 11.72 -8.74 13.55
C MET A 230 12.56 -7.45 13.65
N LEU A 231 13.88 -7.58 13.80
CA LEU A 231 14.80 -6.44 13.79
C LEU A 231 14.96 -5.85 12.40
N SER A 232 15.17 -6.68 11.37
CA SER A 232 15.34 -6.19 9.99
C SER A 232 14.07 -5.59 9.41
N GLU A 233 12.90 -6.10 9.82
CA GLU A 233 11.58 -5.70 9.30
C GLU A 233 10.87 -4.68 10.21
N ILE A 234 11.56 -4.07 11.19
CA ILE A 234 10.94 -3.15 12.16
C ILE A 234 10.25 -1.94 11.49
N GLN A 235 10.86 -1.41 10.42
CA GLN A 235 10.25 -0.33 9.63
C GLN A 235 9.00 -0.82 8.88
N LEU A 236 9.04 -2.05 8.37
CA LEU A 236 7.90 -2.65 7.67
C LEU A 236 6.73 -2.91 8.63
N LEU A 237 7.03 -3.39 9.84
CA LEU A 237 6.05 -3.55 10.92
C LEU A 237 5.44 -2.20 11.31
N SER A 238 6.24 -1.15 11.42
CA SER A 238 5.74 0.21 11.65
C SER A 238 4.80 0.69 10.54
N TYR A 239 5.17 0.49 9.27
CA TYR A 239 4.27 0.79 8.14
C TYR A 239 2.99 -0.05 8.14
N ALA A 240 3.03 -1.23 8.73
CA ALA A 240 1.86 -2.09 8.93
C ALA A 240 0.94 -1.61 10.06
N GLY A 241 1.32 -0.54 10.78
CA GLY A 241 0.68 -0.05 11.98
C GLY A 241 0.97 -0.88 13.23
N LEU A 242 2.12 -1.57 13.27
CA LEU A 242 2.60 -2.33 14.41
C LEU A 242 3.81 -1.63 15.03
N GLU A 243 3.67 -1.18 16.27
CA GLU A 243 4.79 -0.64 17.06
C GLU A 243 5.44 -1.79 17.82
N VAL A 244 6.74 -2.02 17.58
CA VAL A 244 7.51 -3.08 18.25
C VAL A 244 8.54 -2.45 19.18
N LYS A 245 8.44 -2.78 20.47
CA LYS A 245 9.46 -2.50 21.47
C LYS A 245 10.19 -3.78 21.82
N ILE A 246 11.51 -3.71 21.87
CA ILE A 246 12.38 -4.86 22.17
C ILE A 246 13.14 -4.53 23.44
N ASP A 247 12.83 -5.28 24.49
CA ASP A 247 13.43 -5.11 25.80
C ASP A 247 14.38 -6.27 26.10
N LYS A 248 15.34 -6.03 26.99
CA LYS A 248 16.18 -7.09 27.56
C LYS A 248 15.48 -7.60 28.82
N GLY A 249 15.04 -8.85 28.79
CA GLY A 249 14.48 -9.52 29.95
C GLY A 249 15.54 -9.85 31.01
N GLN A 250 15.07 -10.32 32.17
CA GLN A 250 15.91 -10.61 33.35
C GLN A 250 17.04 -11.63 33.09
N ASN A 251 16.87 -12.53 32.12
CA ASN A 251 17.86 -13.57 31.76
C ASN A 251 18.65 -13.23 30.47
N ASN A 252 18.78 -11.95 30.11
CA ASN A 252 19.41 -11.49 28.87
C ASN A 252 18.71 -11.94 27.57
N ASN A 253 17.55 -12.59 27.69
CA ASN A 253 16.67 -12.94 26.58
C ASN A 253 15.92 -11.70 26.10
N LYS A 254 15.78 -11.54 24.78
CA LYS A 254 14.99 -10.46 24.19
C LYS A 254 13.51 -10.74 24.34
N THR A 255 12.78 -9.79 24.92
CA THR A 255 11.32 -9.78 24.96
C THR A 255 10.78 -8.76 23.98
N TYR A 256 9.62 -9.04 23.42
CA TYR A 256 8.96 -8.25 22.40
C TYR A 256 7.62 -7.80 22.92
N THR A 257 7.40 -6.49 22.85
CA THR A 257 6.12 -5.88 23.16
C THR A 257 5.61 -5.22 21.89
N ILE A 258 4.47 -5.70 21.40
CA ILE A 258 3.93 -5.31 20.09
C ILE A 258 2.58 -4.65 20.30
N SER A 259 2.43 -3.41 19.86
CA SER A 259 1.17 -2.66 19.94
C SER A 259 0.61 -2.43 18.53
N MET A 260 -0.71 -2.58 18.36
CA MET A 260 -1.37 -2.21 17.11
C MET A 260 -1.89 -0.77 17.19
N LEU A 261 -1.56 0.05 16.19
CA LEU A 261 -2.05 1.43 16.08
C LEU A 261 -3.56 1.45 15.76
N PRO A 262 -4.32 2.40 16.33
CA PRO A 262 -5.78 2.42 16.27
C PRO A 262 -6.33 2.55 14.84
N ASP A 263 -5.64 3.26 13.94
CA ASP A 263 -6.10 3.52 12.57
C ASP A 263 -6.21 2.24 11.72
N VAL A 264 -5.53 1.16 12.12
CA VAL A 264 -5.55 -0.13 11.41
C VAL A 264 -6.66 -1.05 11.92
N VAL A 265 -7.15 -0.85 13.15
CA VAL A 265 -8.18 -1.70 13.79
C VAL A 265 -9.54 -1.52 13.11
N PHE A 266 -9.81 -0.34 12.56
CA PHE A 266 -11.09 0.03 11.96
C PHE A 266 -11.24 -0.25 10.46
N LEU A 267 -10.19 -0.72 9.78
CA LEU A 267 -10.27 -1.02 8.34
C LEU A 267 -10.91 -2.39 8.02
N ARG A 268 -11.14 -3.25 9.03
CA ARG A 268 -11.79 -4.57 8.84
C ARG A 268 -13.14 -4.73 9.55
N SER A 269 -13.39 -4.00 10.64
CA SER A 269 -14.75 -3.89 11.17
C SER A 269 -15.54 -2.99 10.23
N LYS A 270 -16.76 -3.39 9.83
CA LYS A 270 -17.68 -2.58 9.02
C LYS A 270 -18.21 -1.39 9.83
N VAL A 271 -17.33 -0.57 10.36
CA VAL A 271 -17.64 0.72 10.93
C VAL A 271 -17.19 1.74 9.90
N GLN A 272 -18.14 2.50 9.37
CA GLN A 272 -17.82 3.72 8.64
C GLN A 272 -16.95 4.57 9.56
N VAL A 273 -15.65 4.52 9.35
CA VAL A 273 -14.81 5.67 9.66
C VAL A 273 -15.31 6.71 8.67
N GLU A 274 -16.10 7.68 9.16
CA GLU A 274 -16.03 9.02 8.60
C GLU A 274 -14.56 9.26 8.39
N ARG A 275 -14.13 9.21 7.12
CA ARG A 275 -12.77 9.55 6.74
C ARG A 275 -12.49 10.79 7.57
N ILE A 276 -11.51 10.71 8.45
CA ILE A 276 -10.76 11.89 8.84
C ILE A 276 -10.28 12.40 7.48
N THR A 277 -11.07 13.29 6.90
CA THR A 277 -10.60 14.27 5.99
C THR A 277 -9.40 14.82 6.73
N TRP A 278 -8.23 14.61 6.14
CA TRP A 278 -7.20 15.62 6.24
C TRP A 278 -7.89 16.89 5.70
N GLU A 279 -8.67 17.54 6.57
CA GLU A 279 -8.94 18.95 6.45
C GLU A 279 -7.57 19.58 6.35
N ASP A 280 -7.51 20.54 5.44
CA ASP A 280 -6.32 21.26 5.05
C ASP A 280 -5.49 21.70 6.26
N ASP A 281 -4.56 20.86 6.71
CA ASP A 281 -3.44 21.26 7.55
C ASP A 281 -2.47 22.02 6.64
N GLY A 282 -2.88 23.24 6.26
CA GLY A 282 -2.32 24.45 6.84
C GLY A 282 -0.80 24.59 6.87
N TRP A 283 -0.05 23.89 6.03
CA TRP A 283 1.40 24.03 5.94
C TRP A 283 1.84 24.23 4.49
N TYR A 284 1.43 25.40 3.97
CA TYR A 284 2.21 26.16 3.02
C TYR A 284 2.46 27.56 3.63
N ARG A 285 3.57 27.67 4.37
CA ARG A 285 4.39 28.87 4.42
C ARG A 285 5.83 28.44 4.16
#